data_AF-A0A2V8WY86-F1
#
_entry.id   AF-A0A2V8WY86-F1
#
_cell.length_a   1.000
_cell.length_b   1.000
_cell.length_c   1.000
_cell.angle_alpha   90.00
_cell.angle_beta   90.00
_cell.angle_gamma   90.00
#
_symmetry.space_group_name_H-M   'P 1'
#
loop_
_entity.id
_entity.type
_entity.pdbx_description
1 polymer ?
#
loop_
_entity_poly.entity_id
_entity_poly.type
_entity_poly.pdbx_seq_one_letter_code
_entity_poly.pdbx_strand_id
1 'polypeptide(L)' 'MSDTKTKSVFPIERKEKFTTLSGLPIDRLYTEENLAGWDPEDALGYPGEFPYTRGIYPTMYRGRFWT' A
#
# COMPACT_ATOMS: atom_id res chain seq x y z
N MET A 1 -30.41 -34.86 -4.79
CA MET A 1 -30.06 -33.67 -5.59
C MET A 1 -28.81 -33.10 -4.97
N SER A 2 -27.71 -33.16 -5.70
CA SER A 2 -26.35 -33.21 -5.17
C SER A 2 -25.82 -31.83 -4.75
N ASP A 3 -25.47 -31.69 -3.47
CA ASP A 3 -24.71 -30.57 -2.94
C ASP A 3 -23.31 -30.54 -3.59
N THR A 4 -23.04 -29.50 -4.38
CA THR A 4 -21.67 -29.24 -4.87
C THR A 4 -21.15 -28.02 -4.15
N LYS A 5 -20.64 -28.24 -2.93
CA LYS A 5 -19.97 -27.18 -2.16
C LYS A 5 -18.59 -26.94 -2.78
N THR A 6 -18.47 -25.92 -3.62
CA THR A 6 -17.20 -25.43 -4.16
C THR A 6 -16.27 -25.08 -2.99
N LYS A 7 -15.30 -25.95 -2.69
CA LYS A 7 -14.21 -25.62 -1.77
C LYS A 7 -13.26 -24.68 -2.50
N SER A 8 -13.26 -23.40 -2.14
CA SER A 8 -12.18 -22.48 -2.47
C SER A 8 -10.90 -23.02 -1.84
N VAL A 9 -10.02 -23.62 -2.65
CA VAL A 9 -8.69 -24.05 -2.22
C VAL A 9 -7.78 -22.83 -2.28
N PHE A 10 -7.77 -22.05 -1.20
CA PHE A 10 -6.68 -21.10 -1.00
C PHE A 10 -5.41 -21.93 -0.73
N PRO A 11 -4.34 -21.77 -1.54
CA PRO A 11 -3.10 -22.52 -1.32
C PRO A 11 -2.54 -22.19 0.07
N ILE A 12 -1.92 -23.18 0.70
CA ILE A 12 -1.31 -23.02 2.02
C ILE A 12 -0.14 -22.04 1.89
N GLU A 13 -0.20 -20.94 2.62
CA GLU A 13 0.87 -19.94 2.65
C GLU A 13 1.98 -20.33 3.65
N ARG A 14 3.19 -19.79 3.46
CA ARG A 14 4.38 -20.15 4.27
C ARG A 14 4.22 -19.87 5.76
N LYS A 15 3.39 -18.90 6.11
CA LYS A 15 3.12 -18.47 7.49
C LYS A 15 1.63 -18.28 7.65
N GLU A 16 1.16 -18.44 8.88
CA GLU A 16 -0.23 -18.14 9.23
C GLU A 16 -0.54 -16.63 9.13
N LYS A 17 0.44 -15.78 9.46
CA LYS A 17 0.30 -14.32 9.47
C LYS A 17 1.55 -13.65 8.90
N PHE A 18 1.34 -12.58 8.14
CA PHE A 18 2.38 -11.70 7.63
C PHE A 18 2.20 -10.32 8.28
N THR A 19 3.27 -9.83 8.92
CA THR A 19 3.27 -8.54 9.58
C THR A 19 4.58 -7.80 9.35
N THR A 20 4.55 -6.47 9.43
CA THR A 20 5.75 -5.65 9.51
C THR A 20 6.47 -5.84 10.86
N LEU A 21 7.67 -5.26 11.00
CA LEU A 21 8.39 -5.23 12.27
C LEU A 21 7.63 -4.46 13.38
N SER A 22 6.77 -3.52 13.00
CA SER A 22 5.89 -2.78 13.92
C SER A 22 4.56 -3.50 14.21
N GLY A 23 4.34 -4.69 13.62
CA GLY A 23 3.15 -5.50 13.87
C GLY A 23 1.93 -5.18 12.99
N LEU A 24 2.08 -4.36 11.94
CA LEU A 24 0.99 -4.08 11.00
C LEU A 24 0.75 -5.30 10.09
N PRO A 25 -0.51 -5.72 9.87
CA PRO A 25 -0.83 -6.83 8.96
C PRO A 25 -0.47 -6.48 7.52
N ILE A 26 0.01 -7.46 6.77
CA ILE A 26 0.36 -7.34 5.34
C ILE A 26 -0.59 -8.22 4.54
N ASP A 27 -1.37 -7.60 3.66
CA ASP A 27 -2.23 -8.31 2.73
C ASP A 27 -1.43 -8.92 1.58
N ARG A 28 -1.95 -9.99 1.00
CA ARG A 28 -1.29 -10.71 -0.10
C ARG A 28 -1.14 -9.85 -1.36
N LEU A 29 -2.09 -8.97 -1.61
CA LEU A 29 -2.14 -8.11 -2.78
C LEU A 29 -2.86 -6.81 -2.40
N TYR A 30 -2.22 -5.68 -2.69
CA TYR A 30 -2.84 -4.37 -2.61
C TYR A 30 -3.28 -3.94 -4.02
N THR A 31 -4.53 -3.56 -4.17
CA THR A 31 -5.15 -3.07 -5.41
C THR A 31 -5.74 -1.68 -5.19
N GLU A 32 -6.37 -1.12 -6.23
CA GLU A 32 -7.10 0.14 -6.14
C GLU A 32 -8.21 0.11 -5.07
N GLU A 33 -8.80 -1.06 -4.77
CA GLU A 33 -9.82 -1.22 -3.73
C GLU A 33 -9.27 -0.86 -2.33
N ASN A 34 -7.97 -1.06 -2.09
CA ASN A 34 -7.33 -0.69 -0.84
C ASN A 34 -7.14 0.84 -0.69
N LEU A 35 -7.41 1.61 -1.74
CA LEU A 35 -7.40 3.07 -1.75
C LEU A 35 -8.84 3.64 -1.70
N ALA A 36 -9.84 2.86 -1.31
CA ALA A 36 -11.21 3.34 -1.21
C ALA A 36 -11.32 4.57 -0.29
N GLY A 37 -11.81 5.69 -0.83
CA GLY A 37 -11.92 6.97 -0.12
C GLY A 37 -10.62 7.76 0.00
N TRP A 38 -9.55 7.34 -0.67
CA TRP A 38 -8.28 8.05 -0.71
C TRP A 38 -8.16 8.89 -2.00
N ASP A 39 -7.85 10.17 -1.84
CA ASP A 39 -7.61 11.09 -2.96
C ASP A 39 -6.10 11.38 -3.11
N PRO A 40 -5.48 11.04 -4.26
CA PRO A 40 -4.09 11.36 -4.51
C PRO A 40 -3.75 12.86 -4.48
N GLU A 41 -4.66 13.75 -4.86
CA GLU A 41 -4.40 15.18 -4.87
C GLU A 41 -4.23 15.70 -3.43
N ASP A 42 -5.12 15.29 -2.52
CA ASP A 42 -5.11 15.72 -1.12
C ASP A 42 -4.07 14.99 -0.28
N ALA A 43 -3.91 13.68 -0.48
CA ALA A 43 -3.08 12.86 0.41
C ALA A 43 -1.63 12.70 -0.07
N LEU A 44 -1.38 12.81 -1.38
CA LEU A 44 -0.05 12.60 -1.96
C LEU A 44 0.57 13.90 -2.50
N GLY A 45 -0.22 14.74 -3.19
CA GLY A 45 0.17 16.08 -3.66
C GLY A 45 1.41 16.14 -4.56
N TYR A 46 1.87 17.34 -4.93
CA TYR A 46 3.13 17.53 -5.69
C TYR A 46 4.34 17.71 -4.75
N PRO A 47 5.56 17.33 -5.16
CA PRO A 47 6.76 17.60 -4.38
C PRO A 47 6.97 19.11 -4.21
N GLY A 48 7.34 19.54 -3.01
CA GLY A 48 7.49 20.97 -2.68
C GLY A 48 6.19 21.69 -2.32
N GLU A 49 5.06 20.98 -2.27
CA GLU A 49 3.75 21.52 -1.90
C GLU A 49 3.13 20.67 -0.78
N PHE A 50 2.25 21.26 0.04
CA PHE A 50 1.50 20.52 1.05
C PHE A 50 0.68 19.39 0.38
N PRO A 51 0.57 18.18 0.96
CA PRO A 51 1.01 17.73 2.29
C PRO A 51 2.48 17.31 2.41
N TYR A 52 3.29 17.57 1.39
CA TYR A 52 4.72 17.23 1.33
C TYR A 52 5.01 15.72 1.42
N THR A 53 4.01 14.86 1.15
CA THR A 53 4.18 13.40 1.15
C THR A 53 5.22 12.94 0.14
N ARG A 54 5.36 13.65 -1.00
CA ARG A 54 6.41 13.42 -2.02
C ARG A 54 7.74 14.14 -1.74
N GLY A 55 7.85 14.86 -0.63
CA GLY A 55 9.02 15.61 -0.20
C GLY A 55 8.83 17.13 -0.21
N ILE A 56 9.64 17.82 0.58
CA ILE A 56 9.53 19.27 0.84
C ILE A 56 10.13 20.17 -0.24
N TYR A 57 10.92 19.62 -1.17
CA TYR A 57 11.58 20.39 -2.23
C TYR A 57 11.05 19.96 -3.60
N PRO A 58 10.71 20.88 -4.53
CA PRO A 58 10.18 20.52 -5.85
C PRO A 58 11.11 19.64 -6.69
N THR A 59 12.43 19.76 -6.50
CA THR A 59 13.44 19.04 -7.29
C THR A 59 14.12 17.90 -6.51
N MET A 60 13.89 17.80 -5.20
CA MET A 60 14.48 16.80 -4.29
C MET A 60 15.99 16.60 -4.58
N TYR A 61 16.43 15.34 -4.61
CA TYR A 61 17.84 14.97 -4.78
C TYR A 61 18.39 15.18 -6.19
N ARG A 62 17.56 15.64 -7.15
CA ARG A 62 18.07 16.09 -8.45
C ARG A 62 18.70 17.47 -8.36
N GLY A 63 18.26 18.30 -7.41
CA GLY A 63 18.83 19.63 -7.19
C GLY A 63 19.98 19.62 -6.17
N ARG A 64 19.81 18.88 -5.08
CA ARG A 64 20.81 18.79 -4.00
C ARG A 64 20.76 17.41 -3.36
N PHE A 65 21.90 16.74 -3.23
CA PHE A 65 21.98 15.48 -2.49
C PHE A 65 21.54 15.63 -1.03
N TRP A 66 21.16 14.51 -0.43
CA TRP A 66 20.99 14.45 1.02
C TRP A 66 22.36 14.73 1.67
N THR A 67 22.35 15.52 2.74
CA THR A 67 23.51 15.81 3.59
C THR A 67 23.12 15.58 5.02
#